data_AF-A0A3S4DR17-F1
#
_entry.id   AF-A0A3S4DR17-F1
#
_cell.length_a   1.000
_cell.length_b   1.000
_cell.length_c   1.000
_cell.angle_alpha   90.00
_cell.angle_beta   90.00
_cell.angle_gamma   90.00
#
_symmetry.space_group_name_H-M   'P 1'
#
loop_
_entity.id
_entity.type
_entity.pdbx_description
1 polymer ?
#
loop_
_entity_poly.entity_id
_entity_poly.type
_entity_poly.pdbx_seq_one_letter_code
_entity_poly.pdbx_strand_id
1 'polypeptide(L)'
;MSQLFYIHPDNPQPRLINQAVEVLRKGGVIVYPTDSGYALGCKLEEKAAMERICRIRQLDGNHNFTLMVFAIFPSCPPMPMWITARFA
;
A
#
# COMPACT_ATOMS: atom_id res chain seq x y z
N MET A 1 9.61 13.53 4.84
CA MET A 1 9.69 12.83 6.13
C MET A 1 8.71 11.67 6.13
N SER A 2 9.10 10.52 6.67
CA SER A 2 8.23 9.37 6.88
C SER A 2 7.51 9.48 8.22
N GLN A 3 6.29 8.92 8.31
CA GLN A 3 5.57 8.74 9.56
C GLN A 3 5.61 7.26 9.92
N LEU A 4 5.84 6.96 11.21
CA LEU A 4 5.87 5.59 11.72
C LEU A 4 4.65 5.36 12.61
N PHE A 5 3.87 4.33 12.30
CA PHE A 5 2.74 3.91 13.11
C PHE A 5 3.03 2.55 13.75
N TYR A 6 2.84 2.46 15.07
CA TYR A 6 2.86 1.19 15.79
C TYR A 6 1.43 0.65 15.84
N ILE A 7 1.17 -0.39 15.05
CA ILE A 7 -0.14 -1.03 14.95
C ILE A 7 -0.04 -2.43 15.54
N HIS A 8 -1.00 -2.81 16.38
CA HIS A 8 -1.05 -4.17 16.92
C HIS A 8 -1.49 -5.15 15.81
N PRO A 9 -0.77 -6.28 15.58
CA PRO A 9 -1.07 -7.19 14.46
C PRO A 9 -2.45 -7.83 14.58
N ASP A 10 -2.83 -8.30 15.78
CA ASP A 10 -4.10 -9.03 15.97
C ASP A 10 -5.32 -8.11 16.20
N ASN A 11 -5.09 -6.86 16.58
CA ASN A 11 -6.15 -5.91 16.90
C ASN A 11 -5.76 -4.49 16.43
N PRO A 12 -5.72 -4.27 15.11
CA PRO A 12 -5.23 -3.02 14.55
C PRO A 12 -6.11 -1.84 14.97
N GLN A 13 -5.51 -0.78 15.51
CA GLN A 13 -6.25 0.38 15.98
C GLN A 13 -6.85 1.15 14.80
N PRO A 14 -8.20 1.28 14.68
CA PRO A 14 -8.84 1.86 13.51
C PRO A 14 -8.39 3.29 13.19
N ARG A 15 -8.09 4.08 14.22
CA ARG A 15 -7.59 5.46 14.08
C ARG A 15 -6.28 5.52 13.29
N LEU A 16 -5.34 4.60 13.56
CA LEU A 16 -4.03 4.56 12.89
C LEU A 16 -4.17 4.07 11.45
N ILE A 17 -5.05 3.09 11.23
CA ILE A 17 -5.38 2.62 9.89
C ILE A 17 -5.97 3.76 9.05
N ASN A 18 -6.92 4.53 9.61
CA ASN A 18 -7.51 5.67 8.92
C ASN A 18 -6.47 6.74 8.56
N GLN A 19 -5.48 6.99 9.42
CA GLN A 19 -4.38 7.91 9.10
C GLN A 19 -3.51 7.39 7.95
N ALA A 20 -3.19 6.09 7.94
CA ALA A 20 -2.46 5.48 6.82
C ALA A 20 -3.25 5.55 5.50
N VAL A 21 -4.56 5.31 5.56
CA VAL A 21 -5.48 5.46 4.41
C VAL A 21 -5.52 6.91 3.92
N GLU A 22 -5.48 7.90 4.82
CA GLU A 22 -5.44 9.31 4.44
C GLU A 22 -4.14 9.68 3.71
N VAL A 23 -2.99 9.16 4.15
CA VAL A 23 -1.70 9.33 3.45
C VAL A 23 -1.80 8.78 2.03
N LEU A 24 -2.35 7.59 1.89
CA LEU A 24 -2.59 6.96 0.60
C LEU A 24 -3.54 7.76 -0.29
N ARG A 25 -4.64 8.30 0.25
CA ARG A 25 -5.59 9.16 -0.48
C ARG A 25 -4.95 10.46 -0.97
N LYS A 26 -3.94 10.97 -0.26
CA LYS A 26 -3.15 12.16 -0.63
C LYS A 26 -2.03 11.85 -1.65
N GLY A 27 -2.01 10.65 -2.25
CA GLY A 27 -0.98 10.25 -3.21
C GLY A 27 0.34 9.81 -2.56
N GLY A 28 0.32 9.47 -1.27
CA GLY A 28 1.49 8.98 -0.56
C GLY A 28 1.84 7.53 -0.88
N VAL A 29 3.05 7.13 -0.48
CA VAL A 29 3.52 5.75 -0.48
C VAL A 29 3.60 5.27 0.96
N ILE A 30 3.08 4.08 1.24
CA ILE A 30 3.16 3.44 2.56
C ILE A 30 4.01 2.18 2.51
N VAL A 31 4.51 1.77 3.68
CA VAL A 31 5.09 0.44 3.92
C VAL A 31 4.21 -0.25 4.93
N TYR A 32 3.80 -1.49 4.68
CA TYR A 32 2.93 -2.23 5.60
C TYR A 32 3.31 -3.72 5.64
N PRO A 33 3.06 -4.41 6.77
CA PRO A 33 3.37 -5.83 6.91
C PRO A 33 2.33 -6.70 6.20
N THR A 34 2.81 -7.78 5.60
CA THR A 34 2.02 -8.90 5.06
C THR A 34 2.50 -10.20 5.71
N ASP A 35 1.79 -11.30 5.47
CA ASP A 35 2.18 -12.67 5.83
C ASP A 35 3.59 -13.04 5.35
N SER A 36 4.00 -12.42 4.25
CA SER A 36 5.15 -12.76 3.42
C SER A 36 6.31 -11.77 3.56
N GLY A 37 6.22 -10.78 4.45
CA GLY A 37 7.22 -9.73 4.64
C GLY A 37 6.60 -8.33 4.63
N TYR A 38 7.39 -7.31 4.28
CA TYR A 38 6.87 -5.95 4.10
C TYR A 38 6.57 -5.67 2.63
N ALA A 39 5.58 -4.83 2.37
CA ALA A 39 5.25 -4.37 1.03
C ALA A 39 5.19 -2.83 0.99
N LEU A 40 5.58 -2.26 -0.14
CA LEU A 40 5.27 -0.88 -0.47
C LEU A 40 3.90 -0.82 -1.12
N GLY A 41 3.09 0.18 -0.77
CA GLY A 41 1.77 0.39 -1.34
C GLY A 41 1.54 1.83 -1.78
N CYS A 42 0.88 2.03 -2.91
CA CYS A 42 0.31 3.31 -3.32
C CYS A 42 -1.04 3.14 -4.01
N LYS A 43 -1.75 4.25 -4.21
CA LYS A 43 -2.99 4.28 -5.01
C LYS A 43 -2.67 3.99 -6.48
N LEU A 44 -3.54 3.23 -7.16
CA LEU A 44 -3.39 2.85 -8.58
C LEU A 44 -3.25 4.05 -9.53
N GLU A 45 -4.00 5.11 -9.28
CA GLU A 45 -4.06 6.30 -10.13
C GLU A 45 -2.90 7.28 -9.90
N GLU A 46 -2.02 7.00 -8.94
CA GLU A 46 -0.96 7.93 -8.54
C GLU A 46 0.38 7.60 -9.20
N LYS A 47 0.62 8.19 -10.38
CA LYS A 47 1.85 7.95 -11.16
C LYS A 47 3.12 8.34 -10.41
N ALA A 48 3.11 9.46 -9.67
CA ALA A 48 4.29 9.93 -8.94
C ALA A 48 4.68 8.97 -7.81
N ALA A 49 3.68 8.39 -7.13
CA ALA A 49 3.90 7.39 -6.09
C ALA A 49 4.43 6.08 -6.69
N MET A 50 3.89 5.66 -7.83
CA MET A 50 4.38 4.47 -8.55
C MET A 50 5.85 4.63 -8.96
N GLU A 51 6.23 5.76 -9.57
CA GLU A 51 7.63 6.04 -9.93
C GLU A 51 8.55 6.02 -8.71
N ARG A 52 8.07 6.51 -7.56
CA ARG A 52 8.81 6.46 -6.31
C ARG A 52 9.01 5.04 -5.81
N ILE A 53 8.01 4.17 -5.92
CA ILE A 53 8.14 2.73 -5.61
C ILE A 53 9.17 2.08 -6.54
N CYS A 54 9.11 2.35 -7.86
CA CYS A 54 10.09 1.83 -8.81
C CYS A 54 11.52 2.24 -8.46
N ARG A 55 11.74 3.51 -8.09
CA ARG A 55 13.05 4.02 -7.66
C ARG A 55 13.55 3.37 -6.37
N ILE A 56 12.67 3.19 -5.38
CA ILE A 56 13.03 2.57 -4.09
C ILE A 56 13.38 1.08 -4.28
N ARG A 57 12.61 0.37 -5.10
CA ARG A 57 12.80 -1.07 -5.34
C ARG A 57 13.78 -1.38 -6.47
N GLN A 58 14.28 -0.36 -7.17
CA GLN A 58 15.14 -0.50 -8.35
C GLN A 58 14.53 -1.45 -9.38
N LEU A 59 13.22 -1.25 -9.66
CA LEU A 59 12.48 -2.09 -10.59
C LEU A 59 12.66 -1.62 -12.03
N ASP A 60 12.86 -2.58 -12.91
CA ASP A 60 12.94 -2.39 -14.35
C ASP A 60 11.53 -2.21 -14.94
N GLY A 61 11.43 -1.60 -16.13
CA GLY A 61 10.14 -1.35 -16.81
C GLY A 61 9.34 -2.61 -17.18
N ASN A 62 9.93 -3.80 -17.08
CA ASN A 62 9.29 -5.10 -17.35
C ASN A 62 8.84 -5.83 -16.08
N HIS A 63 8.98 -5.23 -14.89
CA HIS A 63 8.60 -5.88 -13.65
C HIS A 63 7.08 -5.84 -13.43
N ASN A 64 6.49 -6.99 -13.09
CA ASN A 64 5.07 -7.06 -12.77
C ASN A 64 4.78 -6.44 -11.41
N PHE A 65 3.78 -5.56 -11.35
CA PHE A 65 3.27 -5.05 -10.09
C PHE A 65 2.18 -5.98 -9.52
N THR A 66 2.04 -5.97 -8.19
CA THR A 66 1.04 -6.78 -7.50
C THR A 66 -0.14 -5.92 -7.07
N LEU A 67 -1.36 -6.27 -7.45
CA LEU A 67 -2.55 -5.59 -6.97
C LEU A 67 -3.05 -6.27 -5.69
N MET A 68 -3.07 -5.55 -4.56
CA MET A 68 -3.63 -6.08 -3.32
C MET A 68 -5.10 -5.68 -3.19
N VAL A 69 -5.94 -6.69 -2.95
CA VAL A 69 -7.39 -6.56 -2.79
C VAL A 69 -7.82 -7.25 -1.50
N PHE A 70 -8.78 -6.66 -0.78
CA PHE A 70 -9.23 -7.19 0.53
C PHE A 70 -10.35 -8.22 0.39
N ALA A 71 -11.22 -8.10 -0.60
CA ALA A 71 -12.23 -9.10 -0.94
C ALA A 71 -12.87 -8.77 -2.30
N ILE A 72 -13.14 -9.79 -3.13
CA ILE A 72 -13.98 -9.67 -4.32
C ILE A 72 -15.39 -10.06 -3.92
N PHE A 73 -16.10 -9.17 -3.21
CA PHE A 73 -17.53 -9.33 -2.95
C PHE A 73 -18.32 -8.30 -3.78
N PRO A 74 -19.34 -8.72 -4.56
CA PRO A 74 -20.10 -7.82 -5.44
C PRO A 74 -20.91 -6.74 -4.69
N SER A 75 -21.02 -6.83 -3.37
CA SER A 75 -21.79 -5.91 -2.52
C SER A 75 -20.95 -4.94 -1.68
N CYS A 76 -19.61 -5.03 -1.73
CA CYS A 76 -18.75 -4.12 -0.97
C CYS A 76 -18.41 -2.89 -1.84
N PRO A 77 -18.58 -1.65 -1.34
CA PRO A 77 -18.15 -0.46 -2.08
C PRO A 77 -16.67 -0.59 -2.45
N PRO A 78 -16.22 -0.07 -3.61
CA PRO A 78 -14.86 -0.26 -4.09
C PRO A 78 -13.89 0.33 -3.08
N MET A 79 -13.37 -0.51 -2.20
CA MET A 79 -12.19 -0.20 -1.42
C MET A 79 -11.06 0.06 -2.43
N PRO A 80 -10.28 1.14 -2.26
CA PRO A 80 -9.27 1.52 -3.24
C PRO A 80 -8.31 0.35 -3.48
N MET A 81 -8.20 -0.07 -4.74
CA MET A 81 -7.22 -1.06 -5.15
C MET A 81 -5.82 -0.44 -5.03
N TRP A 82 -4.92 -1.14 -4.32
CA TRP A 82 -3.57 -0.65 -4.06
C TRP A 82 -2.56 -1.42 -4.89
N ILE A 83 -1.64 -0.71 -5.55
CA ILE A 83 -0.48 -1.33 -6.18
C ILE A 83 0.55 -1.59 -5.10
N THR A 84 1.11 -2.78 -5.12
CA THR A 84 2.08 -3.25 -4.15
C THR A 84 3.33 -3.79 -4.81
N ALA A 85 4.47 -3.51 -4.20
CA ALA A 85 5.75 -4.11 -4.53
C ALA A 85 6.30 -4.78 -3.26
N ARG A 86 6.49 -6.10 -3.30
CA ARG A 86 6.98 -6.89 -2.16
C ARG A 86 8.45 -6.58 -1.90
N PHE A 87 8.80 -6.35 -0.63
CA PHE A 87 10.18 -6.47 -0.15
C PHE A 87 10.44 -7.96 0.13
N ALA A 88 11.19 -8.60 -0.78
CA ALA A 88 11.99 -9.78 -0.48
C ALA A 88 13.29 -9.32 0.20
#